data_AF-A0A7S2HZ18-F1
#
_entry.id   AF-A0A7S2HZ18-F1
#
_cell.length_a   1.000
_cell.length_b   1.000
_cell.length_c   1.000
_cell.angle_alpha   90.00
_cell.angle_beta   90.00
_cell.angle_gamma   90.00
#
_symmetry.space_group_name_H-M   'P 1'
#
loop_
_entity.id
_entity.type
_entity.pdbx_description
1 polymer ?
#
loop_
_entity_poly.entity_id
_entity_poly.type
_entity_poly.pdbx_seq_one_letter_code
_entity_poly.pdbx_strand_id
1 'polypeptide(L)'
;ELAALQVGVDLHANRSNGQQFVVRRLSKRPHTFHIKNFLSQDECDKIIAHAKWKGFEKAETTGQKQYRIGCDVSTLGSSEEPIVGAVESDAVRMLVSDEAVRLPGGGSEDLHVLRYHPGGMYKPHYDAESSPRFLTILYYLNGKGATWFPFADSTAFAGNR
;
A
#
# COMPACT_ATOMS: atom_id res chain seq x y z
N GLU A 1 -0.06 13.43 -15.39
CA GLU A 1 -0.50 12.05 -15.15
C GLU A 1 0.66 11.23 -14.60
N LEU A 2 0.47 10.45 -13.53
CA LEU A 2 1.55 9.71 -12.87
C LEU A 2 2.23 8.68 -13.79
N ALA A 3 1.48 8.10 -14.72
CA ALA A 3 2.00 7.15 -15.71
C ALA A 3 3.11 7.74 -16.60
N ALA A 4 3.07 9.04 -16.86
CA ALA A 4 4.04 9.77 -17.68
C ALA A 4 5.31 10.20 -16.90
N LEU A 5 5.33 10.07 -15.57
CA LEU A 5 6.49 10.44 -14.75
C LEU A 5 7.70 9.58 -15.14
N GLN A 6 8.85 10.22 -15.37
CA GLN A 6 10.10 9.51 -15.65
C GLN A 6 10.69 8.94 -14.37
N VAL A 7 11.46 7.84 -14.51
CA VAL A 7 12.13 7.21 -13.37
C VAL A 7 13.10 8.20 -12.73
N GLY A 8 13.08 8.28 -11.40
CA GLY A 8 13.94 9.18 -10.62
C GLY A 8 13.48 10.63 -10.50
N VAL A 9 12.42 11.03 -11.22
CA VAL A 9 11.87 12.39 -11.14
C VAL A 9 10.88 12.48 -9.99
N ASP A 10 10.98 13.57 -9.22
CA ASP A 10 10.05 13.90 -8.13
C ASP A 10 8.89 14.75 -8.64
N LEU A 11 7.69 14.42 -8.17
CA LEU A 11 6.48 15.20 -8.31
C LEU A 11 5.95 15.55 -6.93
N HIS A 12 5.75 16.84 -6.67
CA HIS A 12 5.15 17.33 -5.42
C HIS A 12 3.64 17.48 -5.58
N ALA A 13 2.89 17.10 -4.56
CA ALA A 13 1.44 17.20 -4.54
C ALA A 13 0.91 17.35 -3.10
N ASN A 14 -0.40 17.59 -2.97
CA ASN A 14 -1.09 17.76 -1.70
C ASN A 14 -2.28 16.80 -1.63
N ARG A 15 -2.52 16.21 -0.45
CA ARG A 15 -3.79 15.53 -0.14
C ARG A 15 -4.90 16.54 0.10
N SER A 16 -6.15 16.07 0.15
CA SER A 16 -7.31 16.93 0.39
C SER A 16 -7.25 17.70 1.72
N ASN A 17 -6.57 17.13 2.72
CA ASN A 17 -6.32 17.75 4.02
C ASN A 17 -5.13 18.74 4.05
N GLY A 18 -4.47 18.99 2.92
CA GLY A 18 -3.31 19.88 2.81
C GLY A 18 -1.96 19.23 3.12
N GLN A 19 -1.92 17.94 3.49
CA GLN A 19 -0.67 17.20 3.68
C GLN A 19 0.14 17.15 2.38
N GLN A 20 1.36 17.70 2.41
CA GLN A 20 2.30 17.65 1.30
C GLN A 20 2.96 16.28 1.19
N PHE A 21 3.08 15.77 -0.04
CA PHE A 21 3.77 14.53 -0.33
C PHE A 21 4.58 14.60 -1.63
N VAL A 22 5.51 13.66 -1.80
CA VAL A 22 6.38 13.56 -2.97
C VAL A 22 6.24 12.18 -3.60
N VAL A 23 5.94 12.14 -4.89
CA VAL A 23 5.89 10.91 -5.69
C VAL A 23 7.15 10.79 -6.53
N ARG A 24 7.82 9.64 -6.46
CA ARG A 24 8.92 9.27 -7.35
C ARG A 24 8.64 7.95 -8.03
N ARG A 25 8.80 7.88 -9.36
CA ARG A 25 8.76 6.60 -10.07
C ARG A 25 10.06 5.83 -9.84
N LEU A 26 9.94 4.60 -9.36
CA LEU A 26 11.05 3.68 -9.16
C LEU A 26 11.27 2.77 -10.37
N SER A 27 10.20 2.25 -10.97
CA SER A 27 10.35 1.34 -12.12
C SER A 27 9.30 1.59 -13.19
N LYS A 28 9.64 1.25 -14.44
CA LYS A 28 8.68 1.18 -15.55
C LYS A 28 8.03 -0.20 -15.64
N ARG A 29 8.76 -1.28 -15.32
CA ARG A 29 8.25 -2.65 -15.31
C ARG A 29 8.65 -3.33 -14.00
N PRO A 30 7.71 -3.75 -13.14
CA PRO A 30 6.34 -3.23 -13.11
C PRO A 30 6.34 -1.70 -12.87
N HIS A 31 5.19 -1.05 -13.11
CA HIS A 31 5.02 0.34 -12.69
C HIS A 31 5.08 0.40 -11.16
N THR A 32 6.13 1.01 -10.63
CA THR A 32 6.33 1.13 -9.17
C THR A 32 6.66 2.57 -8.83
N PHE A 33 5.95 3.10 -7.83
CA PHE A 33 6.12 4.46 -7.34
C PHE A 33 6.36 4.44 -5.83
N HIS A 34 7.20 5.34 -5.36
CA HIS A 34 7.39 5.62 -3.95
C HIS A 34 6.77 6.97 -3.63
N ILE A 35 5.84 6.98 -2.67
CA ILE A 35 5.15 8.20 -2.23
C ILE A 35 5.58 8.51 -0.80
N LYS A 36 6.38 9.55 -0.64
CA LYS A 36 6.90 10.00 0.66
C LYS A 36 5.91 10.96 1.30
N ASN A 37 5.72 10.84 2.62
CA ASN A 37 4.87 11.70 3.44
C ASN A 37 3.40 11.74 3.01
N PHE A 38 2.89 10.65 2.43
CA PHE A 38 1.46 10.55 2.10
C PHE A 38 0.61 10.50 3.37
N LEU A 39 0.99 9.66 4.32
CA LEU A 39 0.42 9.66 5.67
C LEU A 39 1.29 10.50 6.59
N SER A 40 0.66 11.29 7.45
CA SER A 40 1.33 11.87 8.61
C SER A 40 1.57 10.82 9.69
N GLN A 41 2.49 11.10 10.62
CA GLN A 41 2.78 10.18 11.73
C GLN A 41 1.55 9.92 12.61
N ASP A 42 0.73 10.95 12.86
CA ASP A 42 -0.51 10.84 13.62
C ASP A 42 -1.53 9.90 12.95
N GLU A 43 -1.66 9.96 11.61
CA GLU A 43 -2.52 9.04 10.87
C GLU A 43 -2.00 7.60 10.94
N CYS A 44 -0.68 7.39 10.82
CA CYS A 44 -0.06 6.07 11.01
C CYS A 44 -0.35 5.51 12.41
N ASP A 45 -0.18 6.33 13.45
CA ASP A 45 -0.38 5.93 14.84
C ASP A 45 -1.85 5.58 15.12
N LYS A 46 -2.79 6.37 14.58
CA LYS A 46 -4.24 6.09 14.64
C LYS A 46 -4.58 4.76 13.98
N ILE A 47 -4.13 4.53 12.74
CA ILE A 47 -4.38 3.26 12.04
C ILE A 47 -3.84 2.06 12.84
N ILE A 48 -2.62 2.19 13.39
CA ILE A 48 -2.04 1.15 14.27
C ILE A 48 -2.91 0.94 15.52
N ALA A 49 -3.40 2.01 16.15
CA ALA A 49 -4.23 1.92 17.35
C ALA A 49 -5.57 1.22 17.06
N HIS A 50 -6.24 1.59 15.96
CA HIS A 50 -7.50 0.95 15.54
C HIS A 50 -7.31 -0.54 15.23
N ALA A 51 -6.24 -0.91 14.51
CA ALA A 51 -5.92 -2.31 14.24
C ALA A 51 -5.66 -3.10 15.53
N LYS A 52 -4.96 -2.51 16.51
CA LYS A 52 -4.74 -3.15 17.82
C LYS A 52 -6.03 -3.31 18.60
N TRP A 53 -6.91 -2.30 18.55
CA TRP A 53 -8.19 -2.32 19.25
C TRP A 53 -9.14 -3.37 18.65
N LYS A 54 -9.24 -3.44 17.32
CA LYS A 54 -10.04 -4.45 16.62
C LYS A 54 -9.49 -5.87 16.82
N GLY A 55 -8.19 -5.97 17.06
CA GLY A 55 -7.50 -7.23 17.27
C GLY A 55 -6.83 -7.74 16.01
N PHE A 56 -5.83 -8.59 16.21
CA PHE A 56 -5.05 -9.21 15.15
C PHE A 56 -5.27 -10.71 15.15
N GLU A 57 -5.47 -11.26 13.95
CA GLU A 57 -5.52 -12.69 13.70
C GLU A 57 -4.28 -13.13 12.94
N LYS A 58 -3.93 -14.41 13.03
CA LYS A 58 -2.81 -14.95 12.27
C LYS A 58 -3.13 -14.84 10.78
N ALA A 59 -2.24 -14.22 10.01
CA ALA A 59 -2.45 -14.07 8.58
C ALA A 59 -2.26 -15.41 7.87
N GLU A 60 -3.32 -15.93 7.26
CA GLU A 60 -3.30 -17.15 6.46
C GLU A 60 -3.46 -16.85 4.97
N THR A 61 -2.87 -17.71 4.12
CA THR A 61 -3.04 -17.65 2.67
C THR A 61 -3.91 -18.83 2.25
N THR A 62 -5.09 -18.55 1.70
CA THR A 62 -6.03 -19.59 1.25
C THR A 62 -5.36 -20.48 0.19
N GLY A 63 -5.39 -21.80 0.40
CA GLY A 63 -4.92 -22.78 -0.59
C GLY A 63 -3.39 -23.00 -0.66
N GLN A 64 -2.56 -22.17 -0.02
CA GLN A 64 -1.10 -22.34 -0.03
C GLN A 64 -0.51 -22.14 1.37
N LYS A 65 -0.20 -23.26 2.03
CA LYS A 65 0.58 -23.24 3.28
C LYS A 65 1.97 -22.67 2.95
N GLN A 66 2.47 -21.74 3.79
CA GLN A 66 3.87 -21.24 3.84
C GLN A 66 4.25 -19.99 3.01
N TYR A 67 3.31 -19.19 2.52
CA TYR A 67 3.69 -17.92 1.87
C TYR A 67 3.95 -16.79 2.86
N ARG A 68 3.14 -16.73 3.93
CA ARG A 68 3.32 -15.79 5.04
C ARG A 68 3.95 -16.49 6.23
N ILE A 69 4.97 -15.86 6.81
CA ILE A 69 5.70 -16.35 7.98
C ILE A 69 5.68 -15.22 9.01
N GLY A 70 5.33 -15.54 10.27
CA GLY A 70 5.38 -14.58 11.38
C GLY A 70 4.62 -13.28 11.12
N CYS A 71 3.40 -13.39 10.59
CA CYS A 71 2.57 -12.25 10.18
C CYS A 71 1.16 -12.37 10.76
N ASP A 72 0.67 -11.29 11.34
CA ASP A 72 -0.71 -11.13 11.75
C ASP A 72 -1.41 -10.07 10.88
N VAL A 73 -2.73 -10.11 10.80
CA VAL A 73 -3.56 -9.17 10.04
C VAL A 73 -4.73 -8.66 10.88
N SER A 74 -5.09 -7.40 10.67
CA SER A 74 -6.35 -6.80 11.12
C SER A 74 -6.96 -6.06 9.92
N THR A 75 -8.27 -6.16 9.73
CA THR A 75 -8.97 -5.56 8.58
C THR A 75 -9.81 -4.38 9.04
N LEU A 76 -9.59 -3.19 8.50
CA LEU A 76 -10.32 -1.97 8.87
C LEU A 76 -11.16 -1.49 7.67
N GLY A 77 -12.47 -1.38 7.85
CA GLY A 77 -13.37 -0.86 6.82
C GLY A 77 -13.44 0.67 6.85
N SER A 78 -13.54 1.30 5.68
CA SER A 78 -13.64 2.77 5.59
C SER A 78 -14.94 3.35 6.13
N SER A 79 -16.00 2.54 6.23
CA SER A 79 -17.26 2.91 6.89
C SER A 79 -17.18 2.86 8.42
N GLU A 80 -16.25 2.05 8.96
CA GLU A 80 -16.06 1.87 10.41
C GLU A 80 -15.08 2.91 10.97
N GLU A 81 -14.07 3.28 10.17
CA GLU A 81 -12.95 4.10 10.63
C GLU A 81 -12.76 5.34 9.73
N PRO A 82 -13.13 6.56 10.19
CA PRO A 82 -13.08 7.78 9.38
C PRO A 82 -11.70 8.08 8.79
N ILE A 83 -10.62 7.74 9.52
CA ILE A 83 -9.26 7.91 9.03
C ILE A 83 -8.97 7.00 7.83
N VAL A 84 -9.47 5.76 7.85
CA VAL A 84 -9.30 4.81 6.74
C VAL A 84 -10.05 5.32 5.51
N GLY A 85 -11.29 5.79 5.70
CA GLY A 85 -12.08 6.39 4.61
C GLY A 85 -11.43 7.63 3.99
N ALA A 86 -10.84 8.51 4.81
CA ALA A 86 -10.14 9.69 4.30
C ALA A 86 -8.89 9.31 3.48
N VAL A 87 -8.08 8.37 3.98
CA VAL A 87 -6.88 7.88 3.29
C VAL A 87 -7.24 7.16 1.99
N GLU A 88 -8.27 6.32 2.01
CA GLU A 88 -8.79 5.62 0.84
C GLU A 88 -9.25 6.62 -0.23
N SER A 89 -10.05 7.62 0.16
CA SER A 89 -10.57 8.62 -0.77
C SER A 89 -9.46 9.43 -1.44
N ASP A 90 -8.45 9.87 -0.67
CA ASP A 90 -7.28 10.57 -1.22
C ASP A 90 -6.48 9.69 -2.19
N ALA A 91 -6.29 8.41 -1.85
CA ALA A 91 -5.56 7.47 -2.68
C ALA A 91 -6.28 7.16 -4.00
N VAL A 92 -7.58 6.86 -3.93
CA VAL A 92 -8.44 6.60 -5.10
C VAL A 92 -8.45 7.83 -6.02
N ARG A 93 -8.70 9.03 -5.47
CA ARG A 93 -8.70 10.28 -6.25
C ARG A 93 -7.37 10.54 -6.96
N MET A 94 -6.25 10.15 -6.35
CA MET A 94 -4.93 10.37 -6.93
C MET A 94 -4.57 9.35 -8.02
N LEU A 95 -4.99 8.09 -7.86
CA LEU A 95 -4.42 6.97 -8.62
C LEU A 95 -5.40 6.28 -9.56
N VAL A 96 -6.70 6.52 -9.39
CA VAL A 96 -7.75 5.82 -10.11
C VAL A 96 -8.70 6.83 -10.75
N SER A 97 -9.05 6.64 -12.01
CA SER A 97 -10.03 7.49 -12.68
C SER A 97 -11.44 7.22 -12.17
N ASP A 98 -12.30 8.24 -12.16
CA ASP A 98 -13.71 8.06 -11.77
C ASP A 98 -14.43 7.01 -12.63
N GLU A 99 -13.99 6.84 -13.89
CA GLU A 99 -14.49 5.79 -14.78
C GLU A 99 -14.15 4.39 -14.24
N ALA A 100 -12.90 4.15 -13.86
CA ALA A 100 -12.46 2.86 -13.33
C ALA A 100 -13.17 2.51 -12.01
N VAL A 101 -13.43 3.51 -11.15
CA VAL A 101 -14.19 3.32 -9.91
C VAL A 101 -15.63 2.87 -10.16
N ARG A 102 -16.26 3.33 -11.26
CA ARG A 102 -17.67 3.01 -11.58
C ARG A 102 -17.87 1.67 -12.30
N LEU A 103 -16.80 1.00 -12.72
CA LEU A 103 -16.91 -0.32 -13.36
C LEU A 103 -17.36 -1.38 -12.35
N PRO A 104 -18.02 -2.47 -12.77
CA PRO A 104 -18.31 -3.61 -11.90
C PRO A 104 -17.02 -4.16 -11.28
N GLY A 105 -16.98 -4.26 -9.95
CA GLY A 105 -15.78 -4.64 -9.21
C GLY A 105 -14.77 -3.50 -9.00
N GLY A 106 -15.10 -2.27 -9.42
CA GLY A 106 -14.35 -1.07 -9.09
C GLY A 106 -14.50 -0.67 -7.61
N GLY A 107 -13.51 0.05 -7.10
CA GLY A 107 -13.43 0.47 -5.69
C GLY A 107 -12.17 -0.04 -5.01
N SER A 108 -12.19 -0.05 -3.68
CA SER A 108 -11.11 -0.53 -2.82
C SER A 108 -11.59 -1.73 -2.00
N GLU A 109 -10.70 -2.65 -1.73
CA GLU A 109 -10.88 -3.59 -0.61
C GLU A 109 -10.68 -2.85 0.72
N ASP A 110 -11.22 -3.40 1.80
CA ASP A 110 -10.95 -2.93 3.16
C ASP A 110 -9.44 -2.88 3.44
N LEU A 111 -9.02 -1.98 4.32
CA LEU A 111 -7.61 -1.80 4.65
C LEU A 111 -7.10 -2.99 5.49
N HIS A 112 -6.23 -3.80 4.89
CA HIS A 112 -5.47 -4.83 5.60
C HIS A 112 -4.25 -4.23 6.29
N VAL A 113 -4.26 -4.18 7.62
CA VAL A 113 -3.12 -3.80 8.46
C VAL A 113 -2.33 -5.05 8.84
N LEU A 114 -1.08 -5.12 8.37
CA LEU A 114 -0.21 -6.28 8.56
C LEU A 114 0.84 -6.01 9.64
N ARG A 115 1.05 -6.97 10.54
CA ARG A 115 2.09 -6.94 11.57
C ARG A 115 3.07 -8.08 11.37
N TYR A 116 4.29 -7.76 10.95
CA TYR A 116 5.39 -8.72 10.85
C TYR A 116 6.21 -8.75 12.15
N HIS A 117 6.41 -9.94 12.68
CA HIS A 117 7.30 -10.21 13.80
C HIS A 117 8.75 -10.38 13.32
N PRO A 118 9.77 -10.38 14.21
CA PRO A 118 11.14 -10.68 13.82
C PRO A 118 11.24 -12.00 13.02
N GLY A 119 11.90 -11.95 11.86
CA GLY A 119 12.00 -13.07 10.92
C GLY A 119 10.73 -13.31 10.07
N GLY A 120 9.68 -12.53 10.30
CA GLY A 120 8.45 -12.58 9.52
C GLY A 120 8.65 -12.03 8.10
N MET A 121 7.97 -12.65 7.14
CA MET A 121 8.05 -12.27 5.73
C MET A 121 6.81 -12.72 4.96
N TYR A 122 6.66 -12.17 3.76
CA TYR A 122 5.76 -12.68 2.74
C TYR A 122 6.60 -13.02 1.51
N LYS A 123 6.56 -14.27 1.06
CA LYS A 123 7.24 -14.70 -0.15
C LYS A 123 6.75 -13.91 -1.37
N PRO A 124 7.60 -13.69 -2.39
CA PRO A 124 7.20 -13.05 -3.64
C PRO A 124 5.97 -13.74 -4.24
N HIS A 125 4.99 -12.95 -4.64
CA HIS A 125 3.72 -13.39 -5.22
C HIS A 125 3.12 -12.25 -6.05
N TYR A 126 2.04 -12.53 -6.77
CA TYR A 126 1.21 -11.51 -7.41
C TYR A 126 0.00 -11.24 -6.51
N ASP A 127 -0.37 -9.96 -6.37
CA ASP A 127 -1.58 -9.63 -5.60
C ASP A 127 -2.86 -10.06 -6.32
N ALA A 128 -2.83 -10.14 -7.65
CA ALA A 128 -3.92 -10.68 -8.45
C ALA A 128 -3.72 -12.19 -8.69
N GLU A 129 -4.63 -13.00 -8.14
CA GLU A 129 -4.72 -14.43 -8.46
C GLU A 129 -6.14 -14.77 -8.98
N SER A 130 -7.09 -14.99 -8.07
CA SER A 130 -8.49 -15.33 -8.41
C SER A 130 -9.42 -14.12 -8.45
N SER A 131 -9.05 -13.03 -7.77
CA SER A 131 -9.72 -11.72 -7.84
C SER A 131 -8.81 -10.76 -8.61
N PRO A 132 -9.28 -10.12 -9.69
CA PRO A 132 -8.48 -9.19 -10.46
C PRO A 132 -8.22 -7.91 -9.64
N ARG A 133 -6.95 -7.68 -9.31
CA ARG A 133 -6.46 -6.43 -8.71
C ARG A 133 -5.53 -5.75 -9.71
N PHE A 134 -5.81 -4.49 -10.05
CA PHE A 134 -4.98 -3.73 -10.99
C PHE A 134 -3.94 -2.81 -10.32
N LEU A 135 -4.16 -2.48 -9.04
CA LEU A 135 -3.32 -1.57 -8.26
C LEU A 135 -3.28 -2.04 -6.79
N THR A 136 -2.09 -2.03 -6.20
CA THR A 136 -1.88 -2.21 -4.75
C THR A 136 -1.14 -1.01 -4.19
N ILE A 137 -1.61 -0.52 -3.05
CA ILE A 137 -0.96 0.57 -2.31
C ILE A 137 -0.48 0.01 -0.98
N LEU A 138 0.82 0.07 -0.72
CA LEU A 138 1.44 -0.39 0.52
C LEU A 138 1.83 0.82 1.38
N TYR A 139 1.23 0.92 2.57
CA TYR A 139 1.58 1.95 3.55
C TYR A 139 2.55 1.40 4.59
N TYR A 140 3.69 2.07 4.77
CA TYR A 140 4.63 1.76 5.85
C TYR A 140 4.27 2.57 7.09
N LEU A 141 3.60 1.95 8.05
CA LEU A 141 3.09 2.66 9.23
C LEU A 141 4.15 2.93 10.32
N ASN A 142 5.27 2.18 10.32
CA ASN A 142 6.34 2.32 11.32
C ASN A 142 7.76 2.39 10.72
N GLY A 143 7.87 2.45 9.39
CA GLY A 143 9.14 2.55 8.68
C GLY A 143 10.06 1.32 8.77
N LYS A 144 9.56 0.14 9.19
CA LYS A 144 10.36 -1.09 9.27
C LYS A 144 10.04 -2.06 8.14
N GLY A 145 11.06 -2.84 7.74
CA GLY A 145 10.97 -3.81 6.66
C GLY A 145 11.25 -3.21 5.29
N ALA A 146 11.12 -4.02 4.26
CA ALA A 146 11.29 -3.61 2.87
C ALA A 146 10.35 -4.42 1.96
N THR A 147 9.89 -3.80 0.88
CA THR A 147 9.22 -4.50 -0.23
C THR A 147 10.21 -4.66 -1.38
N TRP A 148 10.34 -5.88 -1.87
CA TRP A 148 11.24 -6.22 -2.96
C TRP A 148 10.44 -6.64 -4.20
N PHE A 149 10.73 -6.00 -5.33
CA PHE A 149 10.15 -6.32 -6.63
C PHE A 149 11.23 -7.01 -7.49
N PRO A 150 11.27 -8.35 -7.55
CA PRO A 150 12.37 -9.10 -8.17
C PRO A 150 12.49 -8.89 -9.68
N PHE A 151 11.42 -8.48 -10.34
CA PHE A 151 11.35 -8.24 -11.77
C PHE A 151 11.38 -6.76 -12.14
N ALA A 152 11.71 -5.88 -11.18
CA ALA A 152 11.84 -4.46 -11.46
C ALA A 152 13.02 -4.18 -12.39
N ASP A 153 12.82 -3.37 -13.43
CA ASP A 153 13.91 -2.86 -14.27
C ASP A 153 14.99 -2.21 -13.38
N SER A 154 16.25 -2.55 -13.65
CA SER A 154 17.40 -2.46 -12.73
C SER A 154 17.94 -1.05 -12.40
N THR A 155 17.19 0.02 -12.66
CA THR A 155 17.70 1.40 -12.53
C THR A 155 17.46 2.07 -11.16
N ALA A 156 16.83 1.39 -10.19
CA ALA A 156 16.32 2.07 -8.99
C ALA A 156 16.80 1.56 -7.61
N PHE A 157 17.83 0.71 -7.55
CA PHE A 157 18.46 0.34 -6.28
C PHE A 157 19.89 0.86 -6.18
N ALA A 158 20.04 2.19 -6.28
CA ALA A 158 21.17 2.92 -5.71
C ALA A 158 20.77 3.43 -4.33
N GLY A 159 20.67 2.53 -3.36
CA GLY A 159 20.41 2.83 -1.96
C GLY A 159 21.11 1.78 -1.10
N ASN A 160 22.05 2.24 -0.27
CA ASN A 160 23.04 1.45 0.46
C ASN A 160 22.52 0.12 1.03
N ARG A 161 23.27 -0.94 0.73
CA ARG A 161 23.25 -2.20 1.51
C ARG A 161 23.79 -1.95 2.91
#